data_AF-A0A5C8T591-F1
#
_entry.id   AF-A0A5C8T591-F1
#
_cell.length_a   1.000
_cell.length_b   1.000
_cell.length_c   1.000
_cell.angle_alpha   90.00
_cell.angle_beta   90.00
_cell.angle_gamma   90.00
#
_symmetry.space_group_name_H-M   'P 1'
#
loop_
_entity.id
_entity.type
_entity.pdbx_description
1 polymer ?
#
loop_
_entity_poly.entity_id
_entity_poly.type
_entity_poly.pdbx_seq_one_letter_code
_entity_poly.pdbx_strand_id
1 'polypeptide(L)'
;MSASARPPHPGRTLAQRRALDAIGCGEPPRCSPKTLKSLLDAGLIVDVGTETRRDALGSYRVPAYAMPIPVHMAWCAAGAATNEEMAGLEGLV
;
A
#
# COMPACT_ATOMS: atom_id res chain seq x y z
N MET A 1 -20.55 -18.07 12.03
CA MET A 1 -19.48 -17.65 11.10
C MET A 1 -18.89 -16.37 11.67
N SER A 2 -17.77 -16.46 12.39
CA SER A 2 -17.14 -15.27 12.98
C SER A 2 -16.59 -14.41 11.86
N ALA A 3 -17.23 -13.27 11.59
CA ALA A 3 -16.65 -12.25 10.74
C ALA A 3 -15.30 -11.87 11.35
N SER A 4 -14.22 -12.04 10.59
CA SER A 4 -12.89 -11.59 10.99
C SER A 4 -13.01 -10.12 11.41
N ALA A 5 -12.61 -9.78 12.64
CA ALA A 5 -12.69 -8.43 13.20
C ALA A 5 -11.75 -7.43 12.51
N ARG A 6 -11.17 -7.81 11.36
CA ARG A 6 -10.21 -7.03 10.59
C ARG A 6 -10.94 -5.96 9.78
N PRO A 7 -10.51 -4.69 9.87
CA PRO A 7 -10.97 -3.65 8.97
C PRO A 7 -10.71 -4.06 7.50
N PRO A 8 -11.64 -3.78 6.58
CA PRO A 8 -11.44 -4.13 5.18
C PRO A 8 -10.29 -3.33 4.58
N HIS A 9 -9.33 -4.03 3.96
CA HIS A 9 -8.26 -3.38 3.20
C HIS A 9 -8.85 -2.57 2.03
N PRO A 10 -8.41 -1.32 1.78
CA PRO A 10 -8.98 -0.44 0.75
C PRO A 10 -8.91 -1.03 -0.68
N GLY A 11 -7.80 -1.71 -1.01
CA GLY A 11 -7.68 -2.50 -2.23
C GLY A 11 -8.65 -3.70 -2.29
N ARG A 12 -9.44 -3.77 -3.37
CA ARG A 12 -10.48 -4.81 -3.56
C ARG A 12 -9.91 -6.10 -4.13
N THR A 13 -8.85 -6.03 -4.94
CA THR A 13 -8.16 -7.19 -5.53
C THR A 13 -6.77 -7.38 -4.93
N LEU A 14 -6.20 -8.59 -5.00
CA LEU A 14 -4.85 -8.86 -4.49
C LEU A 14 -3.78 -7.93 -5.11
N ALA A 15 -3.89 -7.65 -6.41
CA ALA A 15 -2.97 -6.75 -7.11
C ALA A 15 -3.07 -5.31 -6.57
N GLN A 16 -4.29 -4.83 -6.29
CA GLN A 16 -4.50 -3.52 -5.68
C GLN A 16 -3.96 -3.46 -4.26
N ARG A 17 -4.15 -4.53 -3.46
CA ARG A 17 -3.61 -4.61 -2.09
C ARG A 17 -2.10 -4.47 -2.08
N ARG A 18 -1.41 -5.31 -2.86
CA ARG A 18 0.06 -5.27 -2.98
C ARG A 18 0.59 -3.92 -3.49
N ALA A 19 -0.14 -3.27 -4.40
CA ALA A 19 0.24 -1.94 -4.87
C ALA A 19 0.13 -0.88 -3.76
N LEU A 20 -0.94 -0.94 -2.96
CA LEU A 20 -1.13 -0.03 -1.82
C LEU A 20 -0.13 -0.31 -0.69
N ASP A 21 0.21 -1.57 -0.45
CA ASP A 21 1.27 -1.94 0.50
C ASP A 21 2.62 -1.34 0.09
N ALA A 22 3.01 -1.47 -1.19
CA ALA A 22 4.23 -0.86 -1.70
C ALA A 22 4.23 0.67 -1.54
N ILE A 23 3.15 1.33 -1.99
CA ILE A 23 3.03 2.78 -1.90
C ILE A 23 3.02 3.26 -0.44
N GLY A 24 2.34 2.53 0.46
CA GLY A 24 2.29 2.84 1.89
C GLY A 24 3.66 2.76 2.57
N CYS A 25 4.52 1.87 2.07
CA CYS A 25 5.91 1.74 2.50
C CYS A 25 6.89 2.67 1.75
N GLY A 26 6.42 3.56 0.87
CA GLY A 26 7.28 4.44 0.06
C GLY A 26 8.02 3.72 -1.09
N GLU A 27 7.58 2.51 -1.43
CA GLU A 27 8.11 1.74 -2.54
C GLU A 27 7.33 2.00 -3.84
N PRO A 28 7.99 1.88 -5.01
CA PRO A 28 7.31 1.99 -6.29
C PRO A 28 6.33 0.81 -6.46
N PRO A 29 5.07 1.07 -6.89
CA PRO A 29 4.07 0.01 -7.02
C PRO A 29 4.43 -0.95 -8.15
N ARG A 30 4.68 -2.22 -7.81
CA ARG A 30 4.95 -3.30 -8.77
C ARG A 30 3.66 -3.89 -9.32
N CYS A 31 2.88 -3.07 -10.05
CA CYS A 31 1.59 -3.49 -10.60
C CYS A 31 1.45 -3.16 -12.10
N SER A 32 0.47 -3.79 -12.75
CA SER A 32 0.20 -3.50 -14.15
C SER A 32 -0.36 -2.08 -14.33
N PRO A 33 -0.14 -1.43 -15.50
CA PRO A 33 -0.68 -0.10 -15.77
C PRO A 33 -2.21 -0.01 -15.60
N LYS A 34 -2.92 -1.10 -15.93
CA LYS A 34 -4.37 -1.20 -15.71
C LYS A 34 -4.74 -1.11 -14.22
N THR A 35 -3.99 -1.80 -13.36
CA THR A 35 -4.21 -1.75 -11.90
C THR A 35 -3.94 -0.36 -11.36
N LEU A 36 -2.84 0.25 -11.78
CA LEU A 36 -2.46 1.61 -11.38
C LEU A 36 -3.53 2.63 -11.77
N LYS A 37 -4.01 2.56 -13.02
CA LYS A 37 -5.12 3.39 -13.51
C LYS A 37 -6.39 3.18 -12.67
N SER A 38 -6.76 1.94 -12.37
CA SER A 38 -7.93 1.68 -11.51
C SER A 38 -7.78 2.23 -10.09
N LEU A 39 -6.57 2.29 -9.53
CA LEU A 39 -6.33 2.89 -8.22
C LEU A 39 -6.48 4.42 -8.26
N LEU A 40 -5.95 5.06 -9.31
CA LEU A 40 -6.10 6.50 -9.56
C LEU A 40 -7.57 6.88 -9.80
N ASP A 41 -8.25 6.18 -10.70
CA ASP A 41 -9.65 6.41 -11.04
C ASP A 41 -10.57 6.21 -9.82
N ALA A 42 -10.20 5.32 -8.88
CA ALA A 42 -10.92 5.08 -7.64
C ALA A 42 -10.56 6.05 -6.50
N GLY A 43 -9.62 6.99 -6.72
CA GLY A 43 -9.15 7.93 -5.70
C GLY A 43 -8.41 7.26 -4.53
N LEU A 44 -7.91 6.04 -4.71
CA LEU A 44 -7.16 5.32 -3.67
C LEU A 44 -5.71 5.80 -3.59
N ILE A 45 -5.19 6.35 -4.68
CA ILE A 45 -3.88 6.97 -4.75
C ILE A 45 -3.98 8.25 -5.59
N VAL A 46 -2.99 9.14 -5.43
CA VAL A 46 -2.81 10.34 -6.23
C VAL A 46 -1.41 10.36 -6.83
N ASP A 47 -1.30 10.92 -8.03
CA ASP A 47 -0.01 11.22 -8.67
C ASP A 47 0.61 12.45 -8.01
N VAL A 48 1.84 12.33 -7.54
CA VAL A 48 2.61 13.42 -6.90
C VAL A 48 3.85 13.82 -7.72
N GLY A 49 3.89 13.40 -8.98
CA GLY A 49 4.96 13.72 -9.93
C GLY A 49 6.04 12.63 -9.96
N THR A 50 7.29 13.04 -9.82
CA THR A 50 8.43 12.12 -9.95
C THR A 50 9.43 12.26 -8.82
N GLU A 51 9.93 11.13 -8.33
CA GLU A 51 11.07 11.07 -7.42
C GLU A 51 12.36 10.85 -8.21
N THR A 52 13.45 11.52 -7.81
CA THR A 52 14.78 11.26 -8.38
C THR A 52 15.49 10.22 -7.52
N ARG A 53 15.84 9.08 -8.12
CA ARG A 53 16.64 8.02 -7.50
C ARG A 53 18.03 7.99 -8.13
N ARG A 54 18.98 7.37 -7.43
CA ARG A 54 20.36 7.25 -7.88
C ARG A 54 20.81 5.80 -7.83
N ASP A 55 21.48 5.35 -8.88
CA ASP A 55 22.16 4.07 -8.95
C ASP A 55 23.62 4.24 -9.41
N ALA A 56 24.30 3.13 -9.68
CA ALA A 56 25.69 3.11 -10.15
C ALA A 56 25.88 3.70 -11.56
N LEU A 57 24.81 3.86 -12.35
CA LEU A 57 24.82 4.40 -13.71
C LEU A 57 24.41 5.87 -13.76
N GLY A 58 23.81 6.41 -12.70
CA GLY A 58 23.52 7.84 -12.57
C GLY A 58 22.25 8.12 -11.76
N SER A 59 21.68 9.30 -11.94
CA SER A 59 20.36 9.65 -11.39
C SER A 59 19.27 9.43 -12.44
N TYR A 60 18.17 8.80 -12.05
CA TYR A 60 16.99 8.58 -12.89
C TYR A 60 15.72 9.02 -12.15
N ARG A 61 14.66 9.31 -12.90
CA ARG A 61 13.36 9.74 -12.35
C ARG A 61 12.35 8.60 -12.42
N VAL A 62 11.61 8.39 -11.34
CA VAL A 62 10.52 7.42 -11.26
C VAL A 62 9.22 8.12 -10.90
N PRO A 63 8.06 7.68 -11.42
CA PRO A 63 6.78 8.19 -10.98
C PRO A 63 6.57 7.95 -9.48
N ALA A 64 6.02 8.94 -8.79
CA ALA A 64 5.74 8.90 -7.37
C ALA A 64 4.22 8.99 -7.15
N TYR A 65 3.72 8.16 -6.24
CA TYR A 65 2.31 8.10 -5.89
C TYR A 65 2.16 8.19 -4.37
N ALA A 66 1.08 8.81 -3.92
CA ALA A 66 0.75 8.89 -2.50
C ALA A 66 -0.68 8.41 -2.25
N MET A 67 -0.93 7.87 -1.05
CA MET A 67 -2.29 7.61 -0.59
C MET A 67 -2.86 8.86 0.09
N PRO A 68 -4.10 9.28 -0.22
CA PRO A 68 -4.81 10.26 0.59
C PRO A 68 -4.91 9.82 2.05
N ILE A 69 -4.89 10.76 2.99
CA ILE A 69 -4.90 10.48 4.44
C ILE A 69 -6.00 9.46 4.83
N PRO A 70 -7.27 9.59 4.40
CA PRO A 70 -8.29 8.61 4.77
C PRO A 70 -7.99 7.19 4.29
N VAL A 71 -7.39 7.04 3.10
CA VAL A 71 -7.02 5.75 2.52
C VAL A 71 -5.82 5.16 3.26
N HIS A 72 -4.83 5.99 3.59
CA HIS A 72 -3.69 5.57 4.39
C HIS A 72 -4.11 5.09 5.78
N MET A 73 -5.03 5.78 6.45
CA MET A 73 -5.56 5.34 7.75
C MET A 73 -6.29 3.99 7.65
N ALA A 74 -7.10 3.79 6.60
CA ALA A 74 -7.77 2.51 6.37
C ALA A 74 -6.79 1.37 6.06
N TRP A 75 -5.73 1.66 5.30
CA TRP A 75 -4.63 0.73 5.04
C TRP A 75 -3.87 0.38 6.32
N CYS A 76 -3.46 1.38 7.10
CA CYS A 76 -2.79 1.19 8.40
C CYS A 76 -3.63 0.34 9.34
N ALA A 77 -4.94 0.59 9.45
CA ALA A 77 -5.83 -0.21 10.29
C ALA A 77 -5.93 -1.68 9.84
N ALA A 78 -5.91 -1.93 8.52
CA ALA A 78 -5.94 -3.28 7.98
C ALA A 78 -4.61 -4.04 8.21
N GLY A 79 -3.46 -3.33 8.16
CA GLY A 79 -2.13 -3.90 8.39
C GLY A 79 -1.74 -4.01 9.87
N ALA A 80 -2.15 -3.08 10.72
CA ALA A 80 -1.82 -3.10 12.15
C ALA A 80 -2.40 -4.35 12.87
N ALA A 81 -3.56 -4.83 12.44
CA ALA A 81 -4.16 -6.05 12.97
C ALA A 81 -3.25 -7.29 12.79
N THR A 82 -2.35 -7.31 11.80
CA THR A 82 -1.42 -8.44 11.63
C THR A 82 -0.24 -8.40 12.61
N ASN A 83 0.12 -7.22 13.14
CA ASN A 83 1.25 -7.10 14.06
C ASN A 83 0.83 -7.41 15.51
N GLU A 84 -0.37 -7.02 15.92
CA GLU A 84 -0.91 -7.34 17.25
C GLU A 84 -1.29 -8.82 17.41
N GLU A 85 -1.87 -9.46 16.38
CA GLU A 85 -2.11 -10.91 16.39
C GLU A 85 -0.81 -11.72 16.46
N MET A 86 0.26 -11.26 15.78
CA MET A 86 1.59 -11.88 15.82
C MET A 86 2.31 -11.65 17.17
N ALA A 87 2.25 -10.44 17.73
CA ALA A 87 2.81 -10.12 19.04
C ALA A 87 2.15 -10.92 20.18
N GLY A 88 0.83 -11.19 20.08
CA GLY A 88 0.12 -12.07 21.01
C GLY A 88 0.54 -13.54 20.93
N LEU A 89 1.00 -14.01 19.76
CA LEU A 89 1.55 -15.35 19.56
C LEU A 89 3.00 -15.48 20.07
N GLU A 90 3.81 -14.44 19.90
CA GLU A 90 5.21 -14.42 20.34
C GLU A 90 5.37 -14.20 21.85
N GLY A 91 4.40 -13.56 22.52
CA GLY A 91 4.38 -13.38 23.98
C GLY A 91 3.88 -14.59 24.79
N LEU A 92 3.60 -15.72 24.13
CA LEU A 92 3.11 -16.97 24.71
C LEU A 92 4.17 -18.09 24.76
N VAL A 93 5.45 -17.78 24.52
CA VAL A 93 6.59 -18.70 24.66
C VAL A 93 7.45 -18.34 25.86
#